data_AF-A0A373CCD3-F1
#
_entry.id   AF-A0A373CCD3-F1
#
_cell.length_a   1.000
_cell.length_b   1.000
_cell.length_c   1.000
_cell.angle_alpha   90.00
_cell.angle_beta   90.00
_cell.angle_gamma   90.00
#
_symmetry.space_group_name_H-M   'P 1'
#
loop_
_entity.id
_entity.type
_entity.pdbx_description
1 polymer ?
#
loop_
_entity_poly.entity_id
_entity_poly.type
_entity_poly.pdbx_seq_one_letter_code
_entity_poly.pdbx_strand_id
1 'polypeptide(L)'
;MIRINQLTLPVDHGEEAIKKKAAKLLKVDESAIGEIRIVHRSIDARKKPQLLFSYIVDVMLANSKREGTVIKKAANQNIRAEGFRPYAYPEHGTAEMKKRPVIIGAGPAGMFAALALSENGCAPILLEQGDAVEERTKRVEDFWKNGDEALDIRSNVQFGEGGAGTFSDGKLNTLVKDTSGRNGKVLSTFVEMGADPSILYDHAPHIGTDVLRGVVKNIRNRIIAGGGEVHFRTEVTKILEENGRVTGVMTADGAVIETDHVILSVGHSARDLFAELDRMKVFMEPKPFAVGLRIQHPQAQINKNQYGMEDAGKLGAAPYKVTAKTTSGRGVYSFCMCPGGMVVNASSEKGHLAVNGMSNFKRDSGIANSALIVAITPADFPEAGPLGGIAFQRSLEEHAFALGGGKIPIQLYGDFAANRPTVALGDVNPVFCGGFSFANLRELMPEALNGAFLEGMEQFGRRIKGFDRADAVLAGIESRTSSPLRICRDESLQSSLKGLYPCGEGAGYAGGITSAAMDGLKVAEEIIKRYAAVR
;
A
#
# COMPACT_ATOMS: atom_id res chain seq x y z
N MET A 1 -27.22 8.45 17.20
CA MET A 1 -27.45 8.03 15.80
C MET A 1 -27.84 6.56 15.76
N ILE A 2 -28.57 6.14 14.73
CA ILE A 2 -29.04 4.76 14.55
C ILE A 2 -28.23 4.09 13.44
N ARG A 3 -27.54 2.98 13.74
CA ARG A 3 -26.84 2.18 12.74
C ARG A 3 -27.75 1.07 12.21
N ILE A 4 -27.81 0.94 10.88
CA ILE A 4 -28.47 -0.15 10.17
C ILE A 4 -27.38 -0.97 9.47
N ASN A 5 -27.22 -2.23 9.88
CA ASN A 5 -26.35 -3.19 9.22
C ASN A 5 -27.11 -3.93 8.10
N GLN A 6 -26.39 -4.33 7.04
CA GLN A 6 -26.93 -5.15 5.94
C GLN A 6 -28.16 -4.52 5.24
N LEU A 7 -28.11 -3.22 4.96
CA LEU A 7 -29.08 -2.60 4.07
C LEU A 7 -28.71 -2.99 2.63
N THR A 8 -29.46 -3.92 2.03
CA THR A 8 -29.16 -4.45 0.68
C THR A 8 -30.02 -3.82 -0.40
N LEU A 9 -29.41 -3.45 -1.52
CA LEU A 9 -30.07 -2.90 -2.71
C LEU A 9 -29.46 -3.46 -4.00
N PRO A 10 -30.22 -3.59 -5.11
CA PRO A 10 -29.67 -3.87 -6.43
C PRO A 10 -28.59 -2.86 -6.83
N VAL A 11 -27.53 -3.29 -7.51
CA VAL A 11 -26.39 -2.40 -7.85
C VAL A 11 -26.75 -1.24 -8.81
N ASP A 12 -27.89 -1.34 -9.48
CA ASP A 12 -28.46 -0.33 -10.38
C ASP A 12 -29.51 0.58 -9.69
N HIS A 13 -29.61 0.55 -8.35
CA HIS A 13 -30.56 1.37 -7.61
C HIS A 13 -30.33 2.88 -7.81
N GLY A 14 -31.41 3.67 -7.78
CA GLY A 14 -31.32 5.15 -7.75
C GLY A 14 -30.88 5.69 -6.39
N GLU A 15 -30.47 6.96 -6.33
CA GLU A 15 -29.89 7.61 -5.14
C GLU A 15 -30.83 7.58 -3.92
N GLU A 16 -32.12 7.83 -4.11
CA GLU A 16 -33.13 7.84 -3.03
C GLU A 16 -33.42 6.45 -2.42
N ALA A 17 -32.94 5.37 -3.04
CA ALA A 17 -33.25 4.00 -2.60
C ALA A 17 -32.72 3.70 -1.19
N ILE A 18 -31.57 4.25 -0.81
CA ILE A 18 -30.99 4.07 0.53
C ILE A 18 -31.91 4.69 1.59
N LYS A 19 -32.34 5.94 1.36
CA LYS A 19 -33.24 6.66 2.28
C LYS A 19 -34.58 5.94 2.44
N LYS A 20 -35.19 5.54 1.33
CA LYS A 20 -36.45 4.76 1.32
C LYS A 20 -36.32 3.44 2.08
N LYS A 21 -35.23 2.71 1.83
CA LYS A 21 -34.98 1.43 2.51
C LYS A 21 -34.71 1.61 4.00
N ALA A 22 -33.96 2.64 4.39
CA ALA A 22 -33.70 2.98 5.78
C ALA A 22 -35.00 3.35 6.52
N ALA A 23 -35.85 4.21 5.94
CA ALA A 23 -37.13 4.61 6.53
C ALA A 23 -38.03 3.40 6.77
N LYS A 24 -38.13 2.51 5.77
CA LYS A 24 -38.88 1.25 5.87
C LYS A 24 -38.35 0.34 6.98
N LEU A 25 -37.03 0.17 7.09
CA LEU A 25 -36.41 -0.65 8.13
C LEU A 25 -36.63 -0.07 9.54
N LEU A 26 -36.62 1.26 9.66
CA LEU A 26 -36.86 1.98 10.92
C LEU A 26 -38.34 2.17 11.27
N LYS A 27 -39.26 1.85 10.34
CA LYS A 27 -40.72 2.04 10.50
C LYS A 27 -41.10 3.50 10.82
N VAL A 28 -40.47 4.43 10.10
CA VAL A 28 -40.70 5.89 10.15
C VAL A 28 -40.96 6.44 8.75
N ASP A 29 -41.55 7.63 8.67
CA ASP A 29 -41.63 8.39 7.42
C ASP A 29 -40.26 8.83 6.91
N GLU A 30 -40.10 8.94 5.59
CA GLU A 30 -38.85 9.40 4.96
C GLU A 30 -38.46 10.82 5.41
N SER A 31 -39.44 11.67 5.76
CA SER A 31 -39.24 13.02 6.29
C SER A 31 -38.63 13.03 7.71
N ALA A 32 -38.70 11.91 8.43
CA ALA A 32 -38.08 11.79 9.75
C ALA A 32 -36.56 11.53 9.67
N ILE A 33 -36.05 11.13 8.50
CA ILE A 33 -34.62 10.97 8.24
C ILE A 33 -34.03 12.34 7.91
N GLY A 34 -33.11 12.80 8.76
CA GLY A 34 -32.33 14.01 8.52
C GLY A 34 -31.13 13.71 7.63
N GLU A 35 -30.15 12.99 8.15
CA GLU A 35 -28.90 12.66 7.47
C GLU A 35 -28.67 11.14 7.42
N ILE A 36 -28.09 10.66 6.31
CA ILE A 36 -27.60 9.29 6.19
C ILE A 36 -26.12 9.35 5.83
N ARG A 37 -25.29 8.73 6.66
CA ARG A 37 -23.89 8.49 6.37
C ARG A 37 -23.68 7.04 5.99
N ILE A 38 -23.07 6.80 4.83
CA ILE A 38 -22.62 5.46 4.47
C ILE A 38 -21.35 5.18 5.28
N VAL A 39 -21.37 4.12 6.08
CA VAL A 39 -20.21 3.66 6.86
C VAL A 39 -19.45 2.58 6.09
N HIS A 40 -20.19 1.75 5.37
CA HIS A 40 -19.62 0.67 4.58
C HIS A 40 -20.46 0.36 3.36
N ARG A 41 -19.82 0.04 2.23
CA ARG A 41 -20.43 -0.50 1.01
C ARG A 41 -19.59 -1.67 0.49
N SER A 42 -20.23 -2.81 0.28
CA SER A 42 -19.62 -3.99 -0.35
C SER A 42 -20.53 -4.54 -1.45
N ILE A 43 -19.95 -5.30 -2.39
CA ILE A 43 -20.71 -6.01 -3.43
C ILE A 43 -20.94 -7.46 -2.98
N ASP A 44 -22.19 -7.92 -3.04
CA ASP A 44 -22.55 -9.33 -2.95
C ASP A 44 -22.78 -9.90 -4.37
N ALA A 45 -21.82 -10.70 -4.82
CA ALA A 45 -21.82 -11.34 -6.15
C ALA A 45 -22.01 -12.87 -6.07
N ARG A 46 -22.57 -13.40 -4.96
CA ARG A 46 -22.70 -14.86 -4.75
C ARG A 46 -23.76 -15.52 -5.65
N LYS A 47 -24.83 -14.80 -6.01
CA LYS A 47 -25.97 -15.31 -6.81
C LYS A 47 -26.05 -14.62 -8.17
N LYS A 48 -25.08 -14.84 -9.04
CA LYS A 48 -25.06 -14.28 -10.40
C LYS A 48 -26.30 -14.74 -11.20
N PRO A 49 -26.91 -13.86 -12.02
CA PRO A 49 -26.50 -12.49 -12.36
C PRO A 49 -26.97 -11.41 -11.36
N GLN A 50 -27.65 -11.78 -10.27
CA GLN A 50 -28.13 -10.82 -9.29
C GLN A 50 -26.95 -10.29 -8.44
N LEU A 51 -26.58 -9.04 -8.68
CA LEU A 51 -25.56 -8.32 -7.93
C LEU A 51 -26.24 -7.31 -6.99
N LEU A 52 -25.83 -7.31 -5.73
CA LEU A 52 -26.37 -6.42 -4.72
C LEU A 52 -25.26 -5.59 -4.09
N PHE A 53 -25.52 -4.32 -3.80
CA PHE A 53 -24.77 -3.60 -2.79
C PHE A 53 -25.32 -3.94 -1.41
N SER A 54 -24.41 -4.18 -0.48
CA SER A 54 -24.69 -4.31 0.95
C SER A 54 -24.08 -3.12 1.67
N TYR A 55 -24.92 -2.36 2.37
CA TYR A 55 -24.53 -1.16 3.07
C TYR A 55 -24.57 -1.33 4.59
N ILE A 56 -23.66 -0.65 5.28
CA ILE A 56 -23.84 -0.24 6.66
C ILE A 56 -24.06 1.26 6.62
N VAL A 57 -25.19 1.72 7.17
CA VAL A 57 -25.53 3.14 7.20
C VAL A 57 -25.79 3.61 8.62
N ASP A 58 -25.41 4.84 8.84
CA ASP A 58 -25.57 5.61 10.07
C ASP A 58 -26.65 6.67 9.80
N VAL A 59 -27.79 6.56 10.48
CA VAL A 59 -28.97 7.40 10.26
C VAL A 59 -29.15 8.37 11.43
N MET A 60 -29.20 9.66 11.11
CA MET A 60 -29.56 10.73 12.04
C MET A 60 -31.00 11.15 11.76
N LEU A 61 -31.85 11.07 12.80
CA LEU A 61 -33.22 11.53 12.69
C LEU A 61 -33.26 13.06 12.75
N ALA A 62 -34.18 13.67 12.00
CA ALA A 62 -34.41 15.12 12.06
C ALA A 62 -34.80 15.61 13.47
N ASN A 63 -35.31 14.71 14.32
CA ASN A 63 -35.59 14.96 15.73
C ASN A 63 -34.89 13.93 16.63
N SER A 64 -33.84 14.36 17.33
CA SER A 64 -32.93 13.52 18.11
C SER A 64 -33.58 12.85 19.35
N LYS A 65 -34.74 13.32 19.82
CA LYS A 65 -35.40 12.78 21.02
C LYS A 65 -36.09 11.42 20.83
N ARG A 66 -36.00 10.79 19.65
CA ARG A 66 -36.76 9.57 19.31
C ARG A 66 -35.93 8.33 18.98
N GLU A 67 -34.60 8.41 18.97
CA GLU A 67 -33.76 7.30 18.48
C GLU A 67 -34.01 5.97 19.19
N GLY A 68 -34.01 5.97 20.53
CA GLY A 68 -34.26 4.76 21.33
C GLY A 68 -35.65 4.14 21.09
N THR A 69 -36.67 4.99 20.92
CA THR A 69 -38.05 4.55 20.61
C THR A 69 -38.14 3.96 19.20
N VAL A 70 -37.48 4.57 18.23
CA VAL A 70 -37.43 4.08 16.83
C VAL A 70 -36.74 2.72 16.76
N ILE A 71 -35.61 2.54 17.44
CA ILE A 71 -34.90 1.26 17.49
C ILE A 71 -35.79 0.15 18.08
N LYS A 72 -36.44 0.43 19.22
CA LYS A 72 -37.37 -0.54 19.86
C LYS A 72 -38.54 -0.90 18.94
N LYS A 73 -39.13 0.09 18.26
CA LYS A 73 -40.24 -0.11 17.31
C LYS A 73 -39.83 -0.94 16.08
N ALA A 74 -38.63 -0.70 15.56
CA ALA A 74 -38.11 -1.43 14.42
C ALA A 74 -37.97 -2.93 14.73
N ALA A 75 -37.56 -3.28 15.96
CA ALA A 75 -37.44 -4.65 16.47
C ALA A 75 -36.61 -5.55 15.52
N ASN A 76 -35.48 -5.04 15.06
CA ASN A 76 -34.59 -5.70 14.10
C ASN A 76 -33.16 -5.77 14.67
N GLN A 77 -32.59 -6.96 14.72
CA GLN A 77 -31.23 -7.22 15.25
C GLN A 77 -30.12 -6.45 14.51
N ASN A 78 -30.37 -6.06 13.25
CA ASN A 78 -29.42 -5.29 12.45
C ASN A 78 -29.47 -3.79 12.74
N ILE A 79 -30.38 -3.33 13.60
CA ILE A 79 -30.59 -1.92 13.92
C ILE A 79 -30.23 -1.66 15.38
N ARG A 80 -29.27 -0.75 15.61
CA ARG A 80 -28.78 -0.46 16.96
C ARG A 80 -28.45 1.03 17.14
N ALA A 81 -28.40 1.45 18.39
CA ALA A 81 -27.78 2.73 18.73
C ALA A 81 -26.28 2.63 18.51
N GLU A 82 -25.68 3.67 17.97
CA GLU A 82 -24.24 3.74 17.75
C GLU A 82 -23.71 5.10 18.22
N GLY A 83 -22.54 5.09 18.86
CA GLY A 83 -21.81 6.31 19.20
C GLY A 83 -20.76 6.62 18.13
N PHE A 84 -20.61 7.89 17.77
CA PHE A 84 -19.50 8.35 16.95
C PHE A 84 -18.40 8.90 17.86
N ARG A 85 -17.20 8.33 17.77
CA ARG A 85 -16.00 8.87 18.42
C ARG A 85 -15.00 9.26 17.34
N PRO A 86 -14.81 10.57 17.08
CA PRO A 86 -13.79 11.02 16.15
C PRO A 86 -12.39 10.70 16.70
N TYR A 87 -11.44 10.55 15.78
CA TYR A 87 -10.03 10.54 16.14
C TYR A 87 -9.65 11.88 16.76
N ALA A 88 -8.80 11.85 17.78
CA ALA A 88 -8.17 13.02 18.37
C ALA A 88 -6.70 12.70 18.67
N TYR A 89 -5.83 13.69 18.50
CA TYR A 89 -4.45 13.59 18.98
C TYR A 89 -4.42 13.41 20.50
N PRO A 90 -3.40 12.72 21.04
CA PRO A 90 -3.20 12.66 22.48
C PRO A 90 -2.91 14.05 23.06
N GLU A 91 -3.12 14.20 24.36
CA GLU A 91 -2.68 15.40 25.07
C GLU A 91 -1.16 15.54 25.00
N HIS A 92 -0.70 16.79 24.92
CA HIS A 92 0.71 17.12 24.93
C HIS A 92 1.36 16.79 26.26
N GLY A 93 2.63 16.37 26.20
CA GLY A 93 3.47 16.25 27.38
C GLY A 93 3.94 17.61 27.91
N THR A 94 4.85 17.55 28.89
CA THR A 94 5.40 18.73 29.56
C THR A 94 6.87 18.98 29.25
N ALA A 95 7.57 18.06 28.58
CA ALA A 95 8.98 18.24 28.27
C ALA A 95 9.17 19.31 27.18
N GLU A 96 10.23 20.09 27.31
CA GLU A 96 10.61 21.07 26.30
C GLU A 96 11.29 20.39 25.11
N MET A 97 10.84 20.69 23.89
CA MET A 97 11.46 20.20 22.66
C MET A 97 12.57 21.16 22.21
N LYS A 98 13.82 20.83 22.56
CA LYS A 98 14.99 21.68 22.24
C LYS A 98 15.43 21.61 20.79
N LYS A 99 15.28 20.43 20.16
CA LYS A 99 15.63 20.19 18.77
C LYS A 99 14.43 19.63 18.02
N ARG A 100 14.27 20.08 16.77
CA ARG A 100 13.15 19.68 15.92
C ARG A 100 13.27 18.20 15.55
N PRO A 101 12.16 17.45 15.47
CA PRO A 101 12.18 16.05 15.06
C PRO A 101 12.48 15.96 13.56
N VAL A 102 13.36 15.02 13.21
CA VAL A 102 13.69 14.72 11.81
C VAL A 102 12.94 13.46 11.39
N ILE A 103 12.36 13.50 10.20
CA ILE A 103 11.71 12.36 9.56
C ILE A 103 12.48 12.05 8.27
N ILE A 104 12.87 10.80 8.09
CA ILE A 104 13.60 10.35 6.90
C ILE A 104 12.66 9.50 6.04
N GLY A 105 12.40 9.98 4.82
CA GLY A 105 11.54 9.36 3.81
C GLY A 105 10.12 9.95 3.78
N ALA A 106 9.69 10.43 2.62
CA ALA A 106 8.38 11.02 2.37
C ALA A 106 7.36 10.00 1.82
N GLY A 107 7.42 8.75 2.28
CA GLY A 107 6.35 7.76 2.08
C GLY A 107 5.15 7.98 3.00
N PRO A 108 4.09 7.15 2.91
CA PRO A 108 2.88 7.34 3.73
C PRO A 108 3.16 7.44 5.23
N ALA A 109 4.09 6.65 5.76
CA ALA A 109 4.50 6.72 7.16
C ALA A 109 5.13 8.07 7.53
N GLY A 110 6.13 8.52 6.77
CA GLY A 110 6.82 9.78 7.05
C GLY A 110 5.94 11.00 6.83
N MET A 111 5.12 11.01 5.79
CA MET A 111 4.19 12.12 5.52
C MET A 111 3.14 12.26 6.63
N PHE A 112 2.56 11.15 7.12
CA PHE A 112 1.59 11.23 8.22
C PHE A 112 2.24 11.52 9.57
N ALA A 113 3.48 11.08 9.80
CA ALA A 113 4.24 11.48 10.98
C ALA A 113 4.54 12.99 10.96
N ALA A 114 5.05 13.50 9.84
CA ALA A 114 5.32 14.92 9.65
C ALA A 114 4.03 15.75 9.75
N LEU A 115 2.93 15.31 9.14
CA LEU A 115 1.65 16.00 9.23
C LEU A 115 1.14 16.09 10.67
N ALA A 116 1.17 14.99 11.43
CA ALA A 116 0.75 15.00 12.82
C ALA A 116 1.64 15.91 13.67
N LEU A 117 2.97 15.85 13.49
CA LEU A 117 3.89 16.71 14.23
C LEU A 117 3.73 18.19 13.87
N SER A 118 3.50 18.53 12.60
CA SER A 118 3.23 19.92 12.19
C SER A 118 1.89 20.43 12.73
N GLU A 119 0.84 19.62 12.69
CA GLU A 119 -0.48 20.00 13.25
C GLU A 119 -0.47 20.20 14.77
N ASN A 120 0.58 19.72 15.46
CA ASN A 120 0.74 19.81 16.91
C ASN A 120 1.95 20.69 17.30
N GLY A 121 2.39 21.59 16.41
CA GLY A 121 3.40 22.60 16.75
C GLY A 121 4.79 22.05 17.07
N CYS A 122 5.16 20.87 16.53
CA CYS A 122 6.50 20.32 16.70
C CYS A 122 7.47 20.71 15.57
N ALA A 123 7.01 21.45 14.56
CA ALA A 123 7.79 21.96 13.42
C ALA A 123 8.78 20.92 12.83
N PRO A 124 8.32 19.76 12.35
CA PRO A 124 9.20 18.68 11.88
C PRO A 124 10.06 19.07 10.67
N ILE A 125 11.19 18.38 10.48
CA ILE A 125 12.03 18.45 9.28
C ILE A 125 11.91 17.10 8.54
N LEU A 126 11.23 17.08 7.39
CA LEU A 126 11.07 15.90 6.54
C LEU A 126 12.13 15.90 5.42
N LEU A 127 12.97 14.87 5.38
CA LEU A 127 14.03 14.69 4.40
C LEU A 127 13.69 13.55 3.44
N GLU A 128 13.74 13.80 2.14
CA GLU A 128 13.47 12.82 1.09
C GLU A 128 14.62 12.81 0.07
N GLN A 129 15.14 11.61 -0.21
CA GLN A 129 16.25 11.45 -1.17
C GLN A 129 15.83 11.74 -2.61
N GLY A 130 14.58 11.49 -2.97
CA GLY A 130 14.04 11.71 -4.30
C GLY A 130 13.42 13.07 -4.51
N ASP A 131 12.77 13.22 -5.65
CA ASP A 131 12.12 14.45 -6.06
C ASP A 131 10.72 14.64 -5.45
N ALA A 132 10.29 15.90 -5.45
CA ALA A 132 8.88 16.28 -5.45
C ALA A 132 8.12 15.53 -6.56
N VAL A 133 6.84 15.22 -6.34
CA VAL A 133 6.06 14.33 -7.20
C VAL A 133 5.97 14.81 -8.64
N GLU A 134 6.01 16.13 -8.87
CA GLU A 134 5.97 16.72 -10.20
C GLU A 134 7.21 16.35 -11.05
N GLU A 135 8.41 16.51 -10.49
CA GLU A 135 9.67 16.15 -11.18
C GLU A 135 9.91 14.64 -11.15
N ARG A 136 9.53 13.97 -10.04
CA ARG A 136 9.58 12.52 -9.90
C ARG A 136 8.80 11.82 -11.02
N THR A 137 7.61 12.32 -11.33
CA THR A 137 6.75 11.79 -12.40
C THR A 137 7.48 11.80 -13.74
N LYS A 138 8.09 12.94 -14.11
CA LYS A 138 8.83 13.06 -15.37
C LYS A 138 9.99 12.07 -15.44
N ARG A 139 10.75 11.89 -14.35
CA ARG A 139 11.87 10.95 -14.29
C ARG A 139 11.43 9.49 -14.40
N VAL A 140 10.34 9.12 -13.73
CA VAL A 140 9.79 7.76 -13.82
C VAL A 140 9.28 7.48 -15.24
N GLU A 141 8.59 8.43 -15.86
CA GLU A 141 8.12 8.31 -17.24
C GLU A 141 9.30 8.22 -18.23
N ASP A 142 10.36 9.00 -18.02
CA ASP A 142 11.58 8.93 -18.83
C ASP A 142 12.30 7.58 -18.68
N PHE A 143 12.41 7.07 -17.45
CA PHE A 143 12.92 5.74 -17.16
C PHE A 143 12.11 4.65 -17.88
N TRP A 144 10.77 4.69 -17.79
CA TRP A 144 9.93 3.72 -18.47
C TRP A 144 10.04 3.77 -19.99
N LYS A 145 10.30 4.95 -20.55
CA LYS A 145 10.46 5.14 -22.00
C LYS A 145 11.83 4.70 -22.50
N ASN A 146 12.89 5.07 -21.78
CA ASN A 146 14.27 4.97 -22.26
C ASN A 146 15.08 3.85 -21.58
N GLY A 147 14.50 3.15 -20.60
CA GLY A 147 15.13 2.00 -19.93
C GLY A 147 16.21 2.39 -18.92
N ASP A 148 17.08 1.45 -18.59
CA ASP A 148 18.02 1.55 -17.47
C ASP A 148 18.96 2.77 -17.56
N GLU A 149 19.35 3.21 -18.76
CA GLU A 149 20.20 4.40 -18.93
C GLU A 149 19.57 5.65 -18.30
N ALA A 150 18.25 5.80 -18.43
CA ALA A 150 17.49 6.92 -17.87
C ALA A 150 17.08 6.74 -16.40
N LEU A 151 17.38 5.58 -15.78
CA LEU A 151 17.09 5.36 -14.36
C LEU A 151 17.86 6.34 -13.47
N ASP A 152 17.12 7.17 -12.73
CA ASP A 152 17.65 7.93 -11.60
C ASP A 152 17.49 7.10 -10.32
N ILE A 153 18.61 6.66 -9.75
CA ILE A 153 18.62 5.79 -8.57
C ILE A 153 18.12 6.49 -7.30
N ARG A 154 17.96 7.81 -7.31
CA ARG A 154 17.42 8.59 -6.19
C ARG A 154 15.98 9.04 -6.42
N SER A 155 15.49 9.08 -7.67
CA SER A 155 14.10 9.44 -7.98
C SER A 155 13.47 8.48 -9.00
N ASN A 156 12.71 7.52 -8.49
CA ASN A 156 12.14 6.41 -9.26
C ASN A 156 10.82 5.93 -8.63
N VAL A 157 10.32 4.76 -9.04
CA VAL A 157 9.08 4.18 -8.50
C VAL A 157 9.13 3.96 -6.98
N GLN A 158 10.32 3.77 -6.41
CA GLN A 158 10.51 3.56 -4.97
C GLN A 158 10.73 4.87 -4.20
N PHE A 159 11.53 5.79 -4.75
CA PHE A 159 12.05 6.97 -4.04
C PHE A 159 11.51 8.29 -4.59
N GLY A 160 11.25 9.25 -3.69
CA GLY A 160 10.60 10.53 -3.94
C GLY A 160 9.25 10.67 -3.22
N GLU A 161 8.60 11.81 -3.43
CA GLU A 161 7.38 12.20 -2.71
C GLU A 161 6.25 11.17 -2.81
N GLY A 162 5.69 10.77 -1.67
CA GLY A 162 4.71 9.70 -1.52
C GLY A 162 5.29 8.28 -1.49
N GLY A 163 6.61 8.13 -1.64
CA GLY A 163 7.32 6.85 -1.61
C GLY A 163 6.80 5.85 -2.64
N ALA A 164 6.88 4.55 -2.32
CA ALA A 164 6.39 3.47 -3.20
C ALA A 164 4.86 3.49 -3.43
N GLY A 165 4.10 4.28 -2.67
CA GLY A 165 2.65 4.37 -2.82
C GLY A 165 2.20 5.14 -4.06
N THR A 166 2.99 6.11 -4.54
CA THR A 166 2.58 7.07 -5.58
C THR A 166 2.27 6.42 -6.93
N PHE A 167 3.11 5.48 -7.37
CA PHE A 167 2.95 4.76 -8.64
C PHE A 167 2.30 3.39 -8.43
N SER A 168 1.12 3.41 -7.82
CA SER A 168 0.34 2.21 -7.50
C SER A 168 -1.14 2.42 -7.80
N ASP A 169 -1.94 1.35 -7.73
CA ASP A 169 -3.41 1.43 -7.75
C ASP A 169 -3.98 2.18 -6.52
N GLY A 170 -3.16 2.41 -5.48
CA GLY A 170 -3.57 3.19 -4.32
C GLY A 170 -4.58 2.47 -3.43
N LYS A 171 -4.51 1.13 -3.33
CA LYS A 171 -5.40 0.33 -2.48
C LYS A 171 -5.20 0.65 -1.00
N LEU A 172 -6.29 0.86 -0.27
CA LEU A 172 -6.25 1.32 1.12
C LEU A 172 -6.74 0.29 2.15
N ASN A 173 -7.02 -0.94 1.72
CA ASN A 173 -7.41 -2.03 2.61
C ASN A 173 -6.31 -2.31 3.65
N THR A 174 -6.72 -2.46 4.91
CA THR A 174 -5.83 -2.83 6.01
C THR A 174 -6.45 -3.91 6.87
N LEU A 175 -5.61 -4.81 7.39
CA LEU A 175 -5.99 -5.83 8.36
C LEU A 175 -5.72 -5.39 9.81
N VAL A 176 -5.20 -4.17 10.00
CA VAL A 176 -4.93 -3.63 11.33
C VAL A 176 -6.24 -3.40 12.06
N LYS A 177 -6.42 -4.07 13.20
CA LYS A 177 -7.53 -3.79 14.11
C LYS A 177 -7.28 -2.44 14.78
N ASP A 178 -8.09 -1.45 14.43
CA ASP A 178 -7.95 -0.08 14.92
C ASP A 178 -9.06 0.29 15.90
N THR A 179 -8.69 0.46 17.17
CA THR A 179 -9.58 1.00 18.22
C THR A 179 -9.35 2.49 18.48
N SER A 180 -8.33 3.08 17.86
CA SER A 180 -7.92 4.48 18.06
C SER A 180 -8.57 5.46 17.08
N GLY A 181 -9.04 4.97 15.93
CA GLY A 181 -9.61 5.80 14.86
C GLY A 181 -8.57 6.36 13.88
N ARG A 182 -7.29 5.94 13.97
CA ARG A 182 -6.22 6.35 13.05
C ARG A 182 -6.55 6.04 11.59
N ASN A 183 -7.17 4.89 11.30
CA ASN A 183 -7.59 4.54 9.95
C ASN A 183 -8.58 5.60 9.40
N GLY A 184 -9.57 5.98 10.22
CA GLY A 184 -10.51 7.04 9.87
C GLY A 184 -9.83 8.38 9.58
N LYS A 185 -8.87 8.79 10.42
CA LYS A 185 -8.05 10.00 10.20
C LYS A 185 -7.22 9.92 8.92
N VAL A 186 -6.63 8.77 8.60
CA VAL A 186 -5.87 8.57 7.36
C VAL A 186 -6.76 8.73 6.14
N LEU A 187 -7.90 8.03 6.10
CA LEU A 187 -8.83 8.09 4.97
C LEU A 187 -9.46 9.48 4.81
N SER A 188 -9.86 10.13 5.91
CA SER A 188 -10.41 11.49 5.86
C SER A 188 -9.36 12.49 5.37
N THR A 189 -8.12 12.36 5.80
CA THR A 189 -7.02 13.20 5.32
C THR A 189 -6.83 13.03 3.82
N PHE A 190 -6.87 11.81 3.27
CA PHE A 190 -6.80 11.63 1.82
C PHE A 190 -7.94 12.32 1.07
N VAL A 191 -9.19 12.23 1.58
CA VAL A 191 -10.34 12.94 0.99
C VAL A 191 -10.18 14.46 1.07
N GLU A 192 -9.78 14.98 2.24
CA GLU A 192 -9.49 16.41 2.43
C GLU A 192 -8.42 16.92 1.44
N MET A 193 -7.50 16.03 1.04
CA MET A 193 -6.41 16.32 0.11
C MET A 193 -6.75 15.99 -1.37
N GLY A 194 -8.00 15.64 -1.67
CA GLY A 194 -8.51 15.51 -3.05
C GLY A 194 -8.79 14.09 -3.54
N ALA A 195 -8.76 13.07 -2.67
CA ALA A 195 -9.22 11.73 -3.02
C ALA A 195 -10.76 11.63 -3.05
N ASP A 196 -11.29 10.67 -3.82
CA ASP A 196 -12.74 10.44 -3.93
C ASP A 196 -13.34 10.05 -2.55
N PRO A 197 -14.46 10.66 -2.10
CA PRO A 197 -15.06 10.37 -0.80
C PRO A 197 -15.49 8.91 -0.59
N SER A 198 -15.66 8.13 -1.67
CA SER A 198 -15.98 6.70 -1.59
C SER A 198 -14.93 5.88 -0.83
N ILE A 199 -13.68 6.35 -0.74
CA ILE A 199 -12.65 5.65 0.02
C ILE A 199 -12.97 5.52 1.52
N LEU A 200 -13.87 6.36 2.04
CA LEU A 200 -14.30 6.33 3.44
C LEU A 200 -15.24 5.17 3.76
N TYR A 201 -15.93 4.63 2.76
CA TYR A 201 -16.97 3.64 2.98
C TYR A 201 -16.87 2.41 2.09
N ASP A 202 -16.14 2.44 0.97
CA ASP A 202 -15.98 1.23 0.18
C ASP A 202 -15.21 0.13 0.92
N HIS A 203 -15.56 -1.12 0.62
CA HIS A 203 -14.88 -2.29 1.19
C HIS A 203 -13.48 -2.50 0.59
N ALA A 204 -13.29 -2.16 -0.68
CA ALA A 204 -12.02 -2.27 -1.39
C ALA A 204 -11.60 -0.91 -1.99
N PRO A 205 -11.40 0.12 -1.14
CA PRO A 205 -11.16 1.48 -1.59
C PRO A 205 -9.80 1.61 -2.27
N HIS A 206 -9.75 2.48 -3.27
CA HIS A 206 -8.52 2.81 -3.98
C HIS A 206 -8.54 4.28 -4.45
N ILE A 207 -7.36 4.84 -4.68
CA ILE A 207 -7.20 6.24 -5.12
C ILE A 207 -6.77 6.30 -6.61
N GLY A 208 -5.97 5.35 -7.08
CA GLY A 208 -5.34 5.42 -8.41
C GLY A 208 -4.10 6.33 -8.45
N THR A 209 -3.12 5.97 -9.28
CA THR A 209 -1.83 6.68 -9.34
C THR A 209 -1.96 8.13 -9.81
N ASP A 210 -2.87 8.40 -10.75
CA ASP A 210 -3.15 9.71 -11.32
C ASP A 210 -3.67 10.70 -10.27
N VAL A 211 -4.54 10.24 -9.37
CA VAL A 211 -5.07 11.06 -8.27
C VAL A 211 -4.07 11.16 -7.11
N LEU A 212 -3.36 10.07 -6.79
CA LEU A 212 -2.37 10.04 -5.71
C LEU A 212 -1.30 11.12 -5.85
N ARG A 213 -0.87 11.45 -7.08
CA ARG A 213 0.10 12.53 -7.33
C ARG A 213 -0.36 13.87 -6.77
N GLY A 214 -1.64 14.20 -6.95
CA GLY A 214 -2.23 15.42 -6.38
C GLY A 214 -2.37 15.35 -4.86
N VAL A 215 -2.81 14.20 -4.35
CA VAL A 215 -3.02 13.97 -2.91
C VAL A 215 -1.72 14.14 -2.11
N VAL A 216 -0.61 13.54 -2.55
CA VAL A 216 0.67 13.64 -1.82
C VAL A 216 1.22 15.07 -1.82
N LYS A 217 1.13 15.77 -2.96
CA LYS A 217 1.47 17.20 -3.06
C LYS A 217 0.67 18.04 -2.06
N ASN A 218 -0.62 17.78 -1.93
CA ASN A 218 -1.48 18.52 -1.01
C ASN A 218 -1.12 18.23 0.46
N ILE A 219 -0.76 17.00 0.80
CA ILE A 219 -0.23 16.65 2.12
C ILE A 219 1.07 17.42 2.41
N ARG A 220 2.02 17.47 1.46
CA ARG A 220 3.24 18.30 1.59
C ARG A 220 2.89 19.75 1.90
N ASN A 221 1.99 20.35 1.14
CA ASN A 221 1.62 21.75 1.34
C ASN A 221 0.98 21.97 2.72
N ARG A 222 0.20 21.00 3.23
CA ARG A 222 -0.38 21.05 4.58
C ARG A 222 0.66 20.91 5.68
N ILE A 223 1.68 20.06 5.50
CA ILE A 223 2.84 19.97 6.42
C ILE A 223 3.55 21.32 6.51
N ILE A 224 3.83 21.94 5.36
CA ILE A 224 4.50 23.25 5.28
C ILE A 224 3.65 24.34 5.95
N ALA A 225 2.35 24.37 5.66
CA ALA A 225 1.43 25.32 6.29
C ALA A 225 1.33 25.14 7.82
N GLY A 226 1.57 23.93 8.33
CA GLY A 226 1.67 23.63 9.76
C GLY A 226 3.06 23.90 10.38
N GLY A 227 3.97 24.58 9.67
CA GLY A 227 5.31 24.92 10.17
C GLY A 227 6.35 23.80 10.04
N GLY A 228 6.02 22.71 9.33
CA GLY A 228 7.01 21.70 8.94
C GLY A 228 7.89 22.16 7.77
N GLU A 229 9.06 21.56 7.64
CA GLU A 229 9.93 21.69 6.47
C GLU A 229 9.97 20.39 5.67
N VAL A 230 10.07 20.50 4.34
CA VAL A 230 10.20 19.36 3.44
C VAL A 230 11.34 19.62 2.48
N HIS A 231 12.38 18.78 2.57
CA HIS A 231 13.60 18.88 1.76
C HIS A 231 13.70 17.67 0.84
N PHE A 232 13.52 17.89 -0.46
CA PHE A 232 13.75 16.89 -1.50
C PHE A 232 15.21 16.84 -1.89
N ARG A 233 15.62 15.79 -2.62
CA ARG A 233 17.02 15.56 -3.01
C ARG A 233 18.00 15.63 -1.83
N THR A 234 17.52 15.22 -0.67
CA THR A 234 18.26 15.26 0.59
C THR A 234 18.37 13.85 1.14
N GLU A 235 19.36 13.11 0.64
CA GLU A 235 19.65 11.76 1.10
C GLU A 235 20.37 11.81 2.45
N VAL A 236 19.80 11.15 3.46
CA VAL A 236 20.50 10.88 4.74
C VAL A 236 21.37 9.64 4.57
N THR A 237 22.66 9.79 4.82
CA THR A 237 23.65 8.70 4.68
C THR A 237 24.10 8.15 6.02
N LYS A 238 24.01 8.93 7.11
CA LYS A 238 24.37 8.49 8.47
C LYS A 238 23.41 9.00 9.52
N ILE A 239 23.23 8.17 10.56
CA ILE A 239 22.62 8.58 11.83
C ILE A 239 23.77 8.85 12.80
N LEU A 240 23.77 10.03 13.42
CA LEU A 240 24.79 10.42 14.38
C LEU A 240 24.32 10.03 15.78
N GLU A 241 25.23 9.48 16.59
CA GLU A 241 24.93 9.08 17.95
C GLU A 241 26.07 9.37 18.93
N GLU A 242 25.70 9.50 20.19
CA GLU A 242 26.61 9.61 21.33
C GLU A 242 26.02 8.83 22.51
N ASN A 243 26.80 7.94 23.12
CA ASN A 243 26.39 7.13 24.27
C ASN A 243 25.06 6.36 24.07
N GLY A 244 24.83 5.79 22.87
CA GLY A 244 23.62 5.03 22.57
C GLY A 244 22.38 5.89 22.35
N ARG A 245 22.55 7.17 22.03
CA ARG A 245 21.48 8.14 21.78
C ARG A 245 21.74 8.92 20.50
N VAL A 246 20.69 9.10 19.70
CA VAL A 246 20.73 9.96 18.50
C VAL A 246 21.07 11.40 18.88
N THR A 247 21.97 12.01 18.11
CA THR A 247 22.35 13.43 18.23
C THR A 247 22.13 14.23 16.95
N GLY A 248 21.91 13.54 15.82
CA GLY A 248 21.59 14.15 14.55
C GLY A 248 21.61 13.18 13.37
N VAL A 249 21.56 13.73 12.17
CA VAL A 249 21.74 13.00 10.91
C VAL A 249 22.73 13.73 10.00
N MET A 250 23.39 12.99 9.13
CA MET A 250 24.28 13.54 8.10
C MET A 250 23.72 13.25 6.71
N THR A 251 23.62 14.29 5.89
CA THR A 251 23.16 14.20 4.50
C THR A 251 24.32 13.88 3.56
N ALA A 252 24.02 13.45 2.32
CA ALA A 252 25.02 13.03 1.34
C ALA A 252 26.00 14.15 0.93
N ASP A 253 25.60 15.42 1.05
CA ASP A 253 26.45 16.59 0.84
C ASP A 253 27.32 16.96 2.06
N GLY A 254 27.20 16.20 3.16
CA GLY A 254 27.95 16.40 4.39
C GLY A 254 27.30 17.35 5.39
N ALA A 255 26.13 17.93 5.10
CA ALA A 255 25.43 18.75 6.07
C ALA A 255 24.97 17.92 7.29
N VAL A 256 25.03 18.53 8.47
CA VAL A 256 24.60 17.93 9.73
C VAL A 256 23.35 18.63 10.22
N ILE A 257 22.32 17.84 10.50
CA ILE A 257 21.07 18.31 11.09
C ILE A 257 20.97 17.72 12.49
N GLU A 258 21.13 18.56 13.51
CA GLU A 258 21.06 18.14 14.91
C GLU A 258 19.62 17.81 15.29
N THR A 259 19.43 16.66 15.94
CA THR A 259 18.15 16.25 16.50
C THR A 259 18.35 15.16 17.53
N ASP A 260 17.43 15.06 18.49
CA ASP A 260 17.39 13.93 19.42
C ASP A 260 16.28 12.92 19.03
N HIS A 261 15.58 13.18 17.91
CA HIS A 261 14.43 12.41 17.43
C HIS A 261 14.50 12.19 15.93
N VAL A 262 14.73 10.94 15.52
CA VAL A 262 14.72 10.52 14.11
C VAL A 262 13.60 9.50 13.90
N ILE A 263 12.59 9.87 13.13
CA ILE A 263 11.60 8.92 12.60
C ILE A 263 12.14 8.34 11.31
N LEU A 264 12.45 7.05 11.33
CA LEU A 264 13.02 6.34 10.20
C LEU A 264 11.91 5.64 9.40
N SER A 265 11.45 6.30 8.33
CA SER A 265 10.31 5.87 7.48
C SER A 265 10.71 5.63 6.02
N VAL A 266 11.88 5.04 5.81
CA VAL A 266 12.60 4.98 4.52
C VAL A 266 12.09 3.94 3.52
N GLY A 267 11.00 3.24 3.83
CA GLY A 267 10.53 2.10 3.03
C GLY A 267 11.51 0.92 3.03
N HIS A 268 11.16 -0.18 2.37
CA HIS A 268 12.00 -1.40 2.38
C HIS A 268 13.07 -1.43 1.28
N SER A 269 13.18 -0.36 0.48
CA SER A 269 14.16 -0.27 -0.61
C SER A 269 15.42 0.53 -0.23
N ALA A 270 15.47 1.13 0.96
CA ALA A 270 16.62 1.92 1.45
C ALA A 270 17.77 1.04 1.98
N ARG A 271 18.28 0.16 1.11
CA ARG A 271 19.22 -0.92 1.43
C ARG A 271 20.53 -0.42 2.02
N ASP A 272 21.06 0.70 1.52
CA ASP A 272 22.33 1.27 2.00
C ASP A 272 22.22 1.77 3.45
N LEU A 273 21.07 2.34 3.81
CA LEU A 273 20.82 2.77 5.19
C LEU A 273 20.62 1.58 6.12
N PHE A 274 20.04 0.47 5.65
CA PHE A 274 20.01 -0.78 6.43
C PHE A 274 21.40 -1.34 6.70
N ALA A 275 22.30 -1.27 5.71
CA ALA A 275 23.70 -1.65 5.92
C ALA A 275 24.39 -0.74 6.95
N GLU A 276 24.10 0.56 6.94
CA GLU A 276 24.62 1.48 7.97
C GLU A 276 24.10 1.14 9.37
N LEU A 277 22.81 0.86 9.51
CA LEU A 277 22.23 0.45 10.80
C LEU A 277 22.85 -0.85 11.33
N ASP A 278 23.17 -1.80 10.46
CA ASP A 278 23.85 -3.04 10.83
C ASP A 278 25.30 -2.79 11.29
N ARG A 279 26.01 -1.85 10.63
CA ARG A 279 27.34 -1.38 11.07
C ARG A 279 27.28 -0.74 12.45
N MET A 280 26.25 0.07 12.71
CA MET A 280 25.97 0.68 14.02
C MET A 280 25.46 -0.32 15.07
N LYS A 281 25.25 -1.60 14.71
CA LYS A 281 24.71 -2.64 15.61
C LYS A 281 23.34 -2.27 16.19
N VAL A 282 22.54 -1.52 15.44
CA VAL A 282 21.11 -1.34 15.74
C VAL A 282 20.44 -2.70 15.61
N PHE A 283 19.66 -3.09 16.61
CA PHE A 283 19.10 -4.44 16.68
C PHE A 283 18.07 -4.67 15.55
N MET A 284 18.40 -5.60 14.65
CA MET A 284 17.58 -5.99 13.52
C MET A 284 17.47 -7.51 13.41
N GLU A 285 16.32 -7.99 12.93
CA GLU A 285 16.06 -9.41 12.71
C GLU A 285 15.71 -9.67 11.25
N PRO A 286 16.16 -10.79 10.65
CA PRO A 286 15.68 -11.21 9.34
C PRO A 286 14.18 -11.52 9.41
N LYS A 287 13.43 -11.06 8.43
CA LYS A 287 11.97 -11.20 8.39
C LYS A 287 11.55 -12.00 7.15
N PRO A 288 10.68 -13.02 7.30
CA PRO A 288 10.04 -13.67 6.17
C PRO A 288 9.34 -12.65 5.24
N PHE A 289 9.43 -12.91 3.94
CA PHE A 289 8.72 -12.19 2.89
C PHE A 289 8.29 -13.16 1.79
N ALA A 290 7.94 -12.66 0.63
CA ALA A 290 7.52 -13.49 -0.49
C ALA A 290 8.05 -12.91 -1.80
N VAL A 291 8.29 -13.78 -2.77
CA VAL A 291 8.81 -13.42 -4.09
C VAL A 291 8.04 -14.17 -5.17
N GLY A 292 8.00 -13.62 -6.37
CA GLY A 292 7.31 -14.29 -7.47
C GLY A 292 7.30 -13.47 -8.74
N LEU A 293 6.29 -13.68 -9.57
CA LEU A 293 6.16 -13.07 -10.89
C LEU A 293 4.86 -12.28 -10.98
N ARG A 294 4.81 -11.23 -11.80
CA ARG A 294 3.53 -10.62 -12.18
C ARG A 294 2.83 -11.51 -13.20
N ILE A 295 1.51 -11.63 -13.10
CA ILE A 295 0.66 -12.27 -14.10
C ILE A 295 -0.34 -11.27 -14.67
N GLN A 296 -0.65 -11.39 -15.97
CA GLN A 296 -1.66 -10.59 -16.66
C GLN A 296 -2.72 -11.45 -17.33
N HIS A 297 -3.98 -11.01 -17.21
CA HIS A 297 -5.17 -11.60 -17.85
C HIS A 297 -6.06 -10.51 -18.43
N PRO A 298 -6.91 -10.80 -19.44
CA PRO A 298 -7.94 -9.87 -19.85
C PRO A 298 -8.88 -9.53 -18.68
N GLN A 299 -9.10 -8.24 -18.40
CA GLN A 299 -9.99 -7.80 -17.32
C GLN A 299 -11.43 -8.31 -17.55
N ALA A 300 -11.87 -8.41 -18.80
CA ALA A 300 -13.16 -8.97 -19.17
C ALA A 300 -13.35 -10.42 -18.66
N GLN A 301 -12.29 -11.24 -18.71
CA GLN A 301 -12.33 -12.61 -18.17
C GLN A 301 -12.51 -12.61 -16.65
N ILE A 302 -11.81 -11.71 -15.95
CA ILE A 302 -11.92 -11.56 -14.50
C ILE A 302 -13.32 -11.06 -14.13
N ASN A 303 -13.83 -10.04 -14.84
CA ASN A 303 -15.21 -9.54 -14.66
C ASN A 303 -16.23 -10.67 -14.84
N LYS A 304 -16.10 -11.48 -15.89
CA LYS A 304 -16.99 -12.62 -16.15
C LYS A 304 -16.96 -13.63 -15.00
N ASN A 305 -15.78 -13.92 -14.47
CA ASN A 305 -15.63 -14.82 -13.34
C ASN A 305 -16.20 -14.25 -12.04
N GLN A 306 -15.97 -12.97 -11.75
CA GLN A 306 -16.32 -12.36 -10.46
C GLN A 306 -17.76 -11.84 -10.43
N TYR A 307 -18.24 -11.25 -11.52
CA TYR A 307 -19.53 -10.57 -11.63
C TYR A 307 -20.50 -11.26 -12.60
N GLY A 308 -20.04 -12.18 -13.45
CA GLY A 308 -20.90 -12.87 -14.43
C GLY A 308 -21.09 -12.14 -15.76
N MET A 309 -20.39 -11.02 -15.96
CA MET A 309 -20.45 -10.19 -17.17
C MET A 309 -19.05 -9.69 -17.54
N GLU A 310 -18.77 -9.51 -18.83
CA GLU A 310 -17.44 -9.08 -19.30
C GLU A 310 -17.23 -7.57 -19.12
N ASP A 311 -18.25 -6.77 -19.41
CA ASP A 311 -18.30 -5.35 -19.07
C ASP A 311 -19.12 -5.17 -17.78
N ALA A 312 -18.47 -4.60 -16.76
CA ALA A 312 -19.05 -4.37 -15.45
C ALA A 312 -19.64 -2.95 -15.28
N GLY A 313 -19.47 -2.08 -16.30
CA GLY A 313 -19.97 -0.71 -16.29
C GLY A 313 -19.65 0.03 -14.99
N LYS A 314 -20.70 0.48 -14.29
CA LYS A 314 -20.59 1.26 -13.04
C LYS A 314 -19.99 0.50 -11.85
N LEU A 315 -19.92 -0.83 -11.89
CA LEU A 315 -19.26 -1.62 -10.84
C LEU A 315 -17.74 -1.50 -10.87
N GLY A 316 -17.20 -1.04 -12.01
CA GLY A 316 -15.76 -0.98 -12.25
C GLY A 316 -15.12 -2.35 -12.45
N ALA A 317 -13.81 -2.33 -12.70
CA ALA A 317 -13.02 -3.54 -12.93
C ALA A 317 -13.00 -4.46 -11.69
N ALA A 318 -13.35 -5.73 -11.90
CA ALA A 318 -13.46 -6.71 -10.84
C ALA A 318 -12.10 -7.07 -10.21
N PRO A 319 -11.99 -7.07 -8.87
CA PRO A 319 -10.81 -7.55 -8.18
C PRO A 319 -10.86 -9.08 -7.96
N TYR A 320 -9.72 -9.70 -7.69
CA TYR A 320 -9.65 -11.05 -7.14
C TYR A 320 -8.61 -11.15 -6.00
N LYS A 321 -8.74 -12.22 -5.21
CA LYS A 321 -7.73 -12.67 -4.25
C LYS A 321 -7.69 -14.19 -4.25
N VAL A 322 -6.52 -14.77 -4.48
CA VAL A 322 -6.31 -16.22 -4.47
C VAL A 322 -5.17 -16.59 -3.53
N THR A 323 -5.32 -17.73 -2.86
CA THR A 323 -4.36 -18.28 -1.89
C THR A 323 -4.35 -19.81 -1.98
N ALA A 324 -3.17 -20.42 -2.02
CA ALA A 324 -2.97 -21.85 -2.10
C ALA A 324 -1.93 -22.26 -1.06
N LYS A 325 -2.08 -23.47 -0.53
CA LYS A 325 -1.02 -24.13 0.24
C LYS A 325 -0.52 -25.28 -0.61
N THR A 326 0.79 -25.33 -0.78
CA THR A 326 1.44 -26.34 -1.62
C THR A 326 1.73 -27.60 -0.82
N THR A 327 1.99 -28.70 -1.53
CA THR A 327 2.48 -29.97 -0.96
C THR A 327 3.78 -29.79 -0.16
N SER A 328 4.64 -28.84 -0.57
CA SER A 328 5.85 -28.44 0.18
C SER A 328 5.57 -27.68 1.49
N GLY A 329 4.31 -27.33 1.76
CA GLY A 329 3.91 -26.54 2.92
C GLY A 329 3.97 -25.03 2.71
N ARG A 330 4.57 -24.54 1.62
CA ARG A 330 4.65 -23.11 1.28
C ARG A 330 3.30 -22.54 0.88
N GLY A 331 3.04 -21.30 1.27
CA GLY A 331 1.90 -20.51 0.81
C GLY A 331 2.21 -19.83 -0.52
N VAL A 332 1.28 -19.90 -1.47
CA VAL A 332 1.31 -19.16 -2.74
C VAL A 332 0.06 -18.30 -2.82
N TYR A 333 0.18 -17.04 -3.18
CA TYR A 333 -0.97 -16.14 -3.18
C TYR A 333 -0.81 -14.96 -4.12
N SER A 334 -1.96 -14.40 -4.54
CA SER A 334 -1.98 -13.13 -5.27
C SER A 334 -1.73 -11.95 -4.33
N PHE A 335 -0.88 -11.03 -4.75
CA PHE A 335 -0.53 -9.82 -4.03
C PHE A 335 -0.60 -8.61 -4.95
N CYS A 336 -0.94 -7.45 -4.38
CA CYS A 336 -1.08 -6.18 -5.08
C CYS A 336 -1.85 -6.33 -6.42
N MET A 337 -2.97 -7.06 -6.40
CA MET A 337 -3.82 -7.25 -7.58
C MET A 337 -4.40 -5.90 -8.02
N CYS A 338 -4.16 -5.51 -9.26
CA CYS A 338 -4.51 -4.24 -9.87
C CYS A 338 -5.51 -4.48 -11.01
N PRO A 339 -6.82 -4.25 -10.78
CA PRO A 339 -7.82 -4.35 -11.83
C PRO A 339 -7.57 -3.27 -12.89
N GLY A 340 -7.75 -3.63 -14.17
CA GLY A 340 -7.61 -2.72 -15.30
C GLY A 340 -6.35 -1.85 -15.24
N GLY A 341 -5.24 -2.47 -14.84
CA GLY A 341 -3.98 -1.83 -14.55
C GLY A 341 -2.86 -2.23 -15.51
N MET A 342 -1.63 -1.98 -15.07
CA MET A 342 -0.40 -2.26 -15.81
C MET A 342 0.68 -2.76 -14.87
N VAL A 343 1.59 -3.55 -15.43
CA VAL A 343 2.82 -3.97 -14.75
C VAL A 343 3.86 -2.87 -14.96
N VAL A 344 4.56 -2.47 -13.90
CA VAL A 344 5.54 -1.36 -13.97
C VAL A 344 6.94 -1.87 -13.70
N ASN A 345 7.93 -1.36 -14.44
CA ASN A 345 9.32 -1.49 -14.05
C ASN A 345 9.54 -0.63 -12.79
N ALA A 346 9.83 -1.29 -11.67
CA ALA A 346 9.90 -0.70 -10.35
C ALA A 346 11.34 -0.64 -9.79
N SER A 347 12.32 -0.76 -10.68
CA SER A 347 13.74 -0.79 -10.36
C SER A 347 14.22 0.50 -9.73
N SER A 348 15.22 0.39 -8.84
CA SER A 348 15.81 1.52 -8.12
C SER A 348 17.34 1.45 -8.02
N GLU A 349 17.96 0.43 -8.63
CA GLU A 349 19.40 0.21 -8.67
C GLU A 349 19.77 -0.06 -10.14
N LYS A 350 20.93 0.43 -10.60
CA LYS A 350 21.42 0.16 -11.96
C LYS A 350 21.74 -1.33 -12.10
N GLY A 351 21.49 -1.90 -13.28
CA GLY A 351 21.76 -3.34 -13.52
C GLY A 351 20.86 -4.31 -12.73
N HIS A 352 19.78 -3.80 -12.13
CA HIS A 352 18.82 -4.58 -11.34
C HIS A 352 17.42 -4.37 -11.89
N LEU A 353 16.61 -5.43 -11.96
CA LEU A 353 15.24 -5.37 -12.43
C LEU A 353 14.24 -5.91 -11.41
N ALA A 354 13.32 -5.05 -10.97
CA ALA A 354 12.15 -5.43 -10.20
C ALA A 354 10.87 -4.94 -10.90
N VAL A 355 9.77 -5.69 -10.75
CA VAL A 355 8.44 -5.25 -11.20
C VAL A 355 7.49 -5.00 -10.04
N ASN A 356 6.45 -4.21 -10.31
CA ASN A 356 5.26 -4.06 -9.47
C ASN A 356 4.03 -3.87 -10.37
N GLY A 357 2.90 -3.43 -9.81
CA GLY A 357 1.69 -3.14 -10.58
C GLY A 357 0.99 -1.88 -10.10
N MET A 358 0.37 -1.17 -11.04
CA MET A 358 -0.43 0.02 -10.77
C MET A 358 -1.71 0.06 -11.60
N SER A 359 -2.64 0.90 -11.18
CA SER A 359 -3.82 1.29 -11.98
C SER A 359 -4.08 2.78 -11.79
N ASN A 360 -4.64 3.41 -12.82
CA ASN A 360 -5.28 4.71 -12.67
C ASN A 360 -6.63 4.55 -11.94
N PHE A 361 -7.22 5.64 -11.48
CA PHE A 361 -8.52 5.64 -10.80
C PHE A 361 -9.62 4.95 -11.62
N LYS A 362 -9.61 5.12 -12.95
CA LYS A 362 -10.61 4.49 -13.83
C LYS A 362 -10.47 2.97 -13.97
N ARG A 363 -9.28 2.40 -13.74
CA ARG A 363 -8.98 0.96 -13.92
C ARG A 363 -9.47 0.43 -15.28
N ASP A 364 -9.05 1.07 -16.37
CA ASP A 364 -9.58 0.89 -17.71
C ASP A 364 -8.56 0.42 -18.76
N SER A 365 -7.40 -0.11 -18.35
CA SER A 365 -6.39 -0.64 -19.29
C SER A 365 -6.86 -1.86 -20.11
N GLY A 366 -7.96 -2.49 -19.69
CA GLY A 366 -8.43 -3.77 -20.24
C GLY A 366 -7.70 -4.99 -19.69
N ILE A 367 -6.67 -4.83 -18.85
CA ILE A 367 -5.86 -5.93 -18.31
C ILE A 367 -5.88 -5.95 -16.78
N ALA A 368 -6.19 -7.11 -16.21
CA ALA A 368 -6.01 -7.38 -14.79
C ALA A 368 -4.58 -7.88 -14.57
N ASN A 369 -3.90 -7.41 -13.53
CA ASN A 369 -2.61 -7.97 -13.13
C ASN A 369 -2.48 -8.19 -11.63
N SER A 370 -1.68 -9.16 -11.21
CA SER A 370 -1.27 -9.31 -9.80
C SER A 370 0.09 -9.97 -9.70
N ALA A 371 0.79 -9.78 -8.59
CA ALA A 371 1.94 -10.62 -8.28
C ALA A 371 1.44 -11.97 -7.77
N LEU A 372 1.91 -13.07 -8.34
CA LEU A 372 1.74 -14.40 -7.78
C LEU A 372 3.04 -14.77 -7.07
N ILE A 373 2.99 -14.79 -5.75
CA ILE A 373 4.18 -14.84 -4.91
C ILE A 373 4.16 -16.06 -3.98
N VAL A 374 5.35 -16.60 -3.74
CA VAL A 374 5.62 -17.75 -2.89
C VAL A 374 6.27 -17.25 -1.60
N ALA A 375 5.75 -17.70 -0.46
CA ALA A 375 6.32 -17.38 0.84
C ALA A 375 7.72 -18.01 1.03
N ILE A 376 8.65 -17.21 1.53
CA ILE A 376 10.02 -17.60 1.84
C ILE A 376 10.38 -17.21 3.27
N THR A 377 11.38 -17.89 3.82
CA THR A 377 11.85 -17.74 5.20
C THR A 377 13.34 -17.41 5.23
N PRO A 378 13.90 -17.00 6.37
CA PRO A 378 15.35 -16.78 6.48
C PRO A 378 16.22 -17.99 6.10
N ALA A 379 15.68 -19.21 6.13
CA ALA A 379 16.38 -20.41 5.67
C ALA A 379 16.57 -20.47 4.14
N ASP A 380 15.83 -19.65 3.39
CA ASP A 380 15.95 -19.53 1.93
C ASP A 380 16.99 -18.45 1.52
N PHE A 381 17.51 -17.68 2.47
CA PHE A 381 18.41 -16.56 2.17
C PHE A 381 19.83 -17.07 1.91
N PRO A 382 20.57 -16.45 0.96
CA PRO A 382 21.94 -16.87 0.63
C PRO A 382 22.93 -16.59 1.77
N GLU A 383 22.58 -15.68 2.68
CA GLU A 383 23.42 -15.23 3.77
C GLU A 383 22.62 -15.19 5.08
N ALA A 384 23.30 -15.43 6.20
CA ALA A 384 22.71 -15.32 7.54
C ALA A 384 22.65 -13.85 8.00
N GLY A 385 21.82 -13.60 9.02
CA GLY A 385 21.69 -12.27 9.63
C GLY A 385 20.63 -11.38 8.97
N PRO A 386 20.48 -10.13 9.46
CA PRO A 386 19.37 -9.26 9.09
C PRO A 386 19.37 -8.83 7.62
N LEU A 387 20.55 -8.78 6.98
CA LEU A 387 20.69 -8.35 5.59
C LEU A 387 20.54 -9.48 4.57
N GLY A 388 20.45 -10.76 5.00
CA GLY A 388 20.38 -11.91 4.08
C GLY A 388 19.21 -11.86 3.11
N GLY A 389 18.05 -11.34 3.54
CA GLY A 389 16.90 -11.15 2.65
C GLY A 389 17.11 -10.07 1.59
N ILE A 390 17.90 -9.03 1.88
CA ILE A 390 18.29 -8.01 0.89
C ILE A 390 19.23 -8.60 -0.15
N ALA A 391 20.21 -9.40 0.28
CA ALA A 391 21.11 -10.13 -0.63
C ALA A 391 20.31 -11.03 -1.59
N PHE A 392 19.29 -11.73 -1.07
CA PHE A 392 18.41 -12.53 -1.92
C PHE A 392 17.64 -11.69 -2.94
N GLN A 393 17.07 -10.55 -2.52
CA GLN A 393 16.38 -9.64 -3.43
C GLN A 393 17.30 -9.12 -4.54
N ARG A 394 18.52 -8.67 -4.20
CA ARG A 394 19.50 -8.18 -5.18
C ARG A 394 19.86 -9.26 -6.19
N SER A 395 20.18 -10.48 -5.73
CA SER A 395 20.50 -11.60 -6.62
C SER A 395 19.37 -11.88 -7.62
N LEU A 396 18.12 -11.91 -7.17
CA LEU A 396 16.97 -12.12 -8.06
C LEU A 396 16.82 -10.97 -9.07
N GLU A 397 17.03 -9.73 -8.63
CA GLU A 397 16.88 -8.53 -9.46
C GLU A 397 18.01 -8.41 -10.51
N GLU A 398 19.26 -8.74 -10.16
CA GLU A 398 20.40 -8.79 -11.09
C GLU A 398 20.17 -9.86 -12.17
N HIS A 399 19.74 -11.06 -11.76
CA HIS A 399 19.39 -12.12 -12.72
C HIS A 399 18.24 -11.72 -13.64
N ALA A 400 17.20 -11.07 -13.11
CA ALA A 400 16.10 -10.57 -13.92
C ALA A 400 16.52 -9.50 -14.93
N PHE A 401 17.45 -8.62 -14.54
CA PHE A 401 18.01 -7.61 -15.43
C PHE A 401 18.81 -8.26 -16.57
N ALA A 402 19.71 -9.19 -16.24
CA ALA A 402 20.53 -9.89 -17.21
C ALA A 402 19.67 -10.71 -18.19
N LEU A 403 18.70 -11.47 -17.66
CA LEU A 403 17.79 -12.30 -18.44
C LEU A 403 16.95 -11.46 -19.43
N GLY A 404 16.54 -10.27 -19.00
CA GLY A 404 15.75 -9.36 -19.82
C GLY A 404 16.56 -8.42 -20.73
N GLY A 405 17.89 -8.39 -20.59
CA GLY A 405 18.74 -7.39 -21.25
C GLY A 405 18.36 -5.95 -20.87
N GLY A 406 18.03 -5.72 -19.60
CA GLY A 406 17.54 -4.44 -19.07
C GLY A 406 16.06 -4.13 -19.34
N LYS A 407 15.35 -4.98 -20.08
CA LYS A 407 13.89 -4.92 -20.27
C LYS A 407 13.19 -5.92 -19.35
N ILE A 408 11.89 -5.74 -19.11
CA ILE A 408 11.09 -6.69 -18.31
C ILE A 408 11.06 -8.05 -19.03
N PRO A 409 11.66 -9.12 -18.48
CA PRO A 409 11.56 -10.44 -19.09
C PRO A 409 10.13 -10.97 -18.93
N ILE A 410 9.57 -11.56 -20.00
CA ILE A 410 8.22 -12.12 -20.02
C ILE A 410 8.20 -13.55 -20.57
N GLN A 411 7.20 -14.32 -20.16
CA GLN A 411 6.95 -15.67 -20.64
C GLN A 411 5.45 -15.98 -20.54
N LEU A 412 4.90 -16.72 -21.51
CA LEU A 412 3.54 -17.24 -21.39
C LEU A 412 3.52 -18.38 -20.37
N TYR A 413 2.44 -18.47 -19.58
CA TYR A 413 2.34 -19.46 -18.51
C TYR A 413 2.49 -20.91 -19.01
N GLY A 414 1.94 -21.24 -20.18
CA GLY A 414 2.08 -22.58 -20.77
C GLY A 414 3.53 -22.93 -21.10
N ASP A 415 4.32 -21.95 -21.55
CA ASP A 415 5.74 -22.12 -21.82
C ASP A 415 6.58 -22.17 -20.54
N PHE A 416 6.22 -21.38 -19.52
CA PHE A 416 6.80 -21.47 -18.18
C PHE A 416 6.57 -22.87 -17.56
N ALA A 417 5.36 -23.41 -17.67
CA ALA A 417 5.02 -24.75 -17.20
C ALA A 417 5.79 -25.85 -17.95
N ALA A 418 6.05 -25.65 -19.25
CA ALA A 418 6.84 -26.55 -20.08
C ALA A 418 8.37 -26.29 -20.02
N ASN A 419 8.82 -25.30 -19.23
CA ASN A 419 10.21 -24.85 -19.14
C ASN A 419 10.87 -24.60 -20.52
N ARG A 420 10.23 -23.78 -21.35
CA ARG A 420 10.75 -23.38 -22.66
C ARG A 420 10.53 -21.89 -22.91
N PRO A 421 11.35 -21.21 -23.72
CA PRO A 421 11.15 -19.79 -24.00
C PRO A 421 9.88 -19.57 -24.84
N THR A 422 9.20 -18.46 -24.58
CA THR A 422 8.13 -17.94 -25.45
C THR A 422 8.72 -17.26 -26.67
N VAL A 423 8.13 -17.45 -27.84
CA VAL A 423 8.57 -16.82 -29.11
C VAL A 423 7.57 -15.81 -29.67
N ALA A 424 6.32 -15.83 -29.21
CA ALA A 424 5.25 -14.91 -29.60
C ALA A 424 4.20 -14.80 -28.49
N LEU A 425 3.47 -13.68 -28.44
CA LEU A 425 2.30 -13.52 -27.56
C LEU A 425 1.12 -14.36 -28.05
N GLY A 426 0.19 -14.67 -27.14
CA GLY A 426 -1.14 -15.21 -27.46
C GLY A 426 -2.21 -14.11 -27.52
N ASP A 427 -3.42 -14.41 -27.05
CA ASP A 427 -4.56 -13.47 -27.14
C ASP A 427 -4.52 -12.36 -26.07
N VAL A 428 -3.67 -12.52 -25.05
CA VAL A 428 -3.50 -11.52 -24.00
C VAL A 428 -2.53 -10.44 -24.48
N ASN A 429 -3.04 -9.21 -24.64
CA ASN A 429 -2.24 -8.03 -24.94
C ASN A 429 -1.75 -7.39 -23.63
N PRO A 430 -0.52 -7.63 -23.18
CA PRO A 430 -0.07 -7.14 -21.88
C PRO A 430 0.15 -5.63 -21.88
N VAL A 431 -0.03 -4.99 -20.72
CA VAL A 431 0.20 -3.55 -20.56
C VAL A 431 1.35 -3.34 -19.56
N PHE A 432 2.41 -2.69 -20.04
CA PHE A 432 3.62 -2.43 -19.28
C PHE A 432 3.95 -0.94 -19.25
N CYS A 433 4.56 -0.49 -18.15
CA CYS A 433 5.36 0.73 -18.12
C CYS A 433 6.84 0.32 -18.05
N GLY A 434 7.53 0.48 -19.16
CA GLY A 434 8.83 -0.14 -19.42
C GLY A 434 8.78 -1.05 -20.65
N GLY A 435 9.90 -1.19 -21.35
CA GLY A 435 10.06 -2.18 -22.40
C GLY A 435 10.09 -3.61 -21.84
N PHE A 436 9.66 -4.58 -22.66
CA PHE A 436 9.72 -6.01 -22.33
C PHE A 436 10.53 -6.81 -23.37
N SER A 437 10.92 -8.02 -23.00
CA SER A 437 11.62 -9.00 -23.86
C SER A 437 11.16 -10.42 -23.51
N PHE A 438 11.16 -11.34 -24.48
CA PHE A 438 10.87 -12.74 -24.20
C PHE A 438 12.07 -13.42 -23.54
N ALA A 439 11.80 -14.21 -22.50
CA ALA A 439 12.82 -14.98 -21.79
C ALA A 439 12.23 -16.23 -21.12
N ASN A 440 13.07 -17.07 -20.54
CA ASN A 440 12.64 -18.19 -19.71
C ASN A 440 12.67 -17.80 -18.22
N LEU A 441 11.52 -17.39 -17.66
CA LEU A 441 11.41 -16.93 -16.28
C LEU A 441 11.65 -18.03 -15.24
N ARG A 442 11.70 -19.31 -15.66
CA ARG A 442 12.11 -20.43 -14.81
C ARG A 442 13.52 -20.26 -14.24
N GLU A 443 14.36 -19.46 -14.89
CA GLU A 443 15.73 -19.19 -14.47
C GLU A 443 15.82 -18.19 -13.30
N LEU A 444 14.75 -17.45 -12.98
CA LEU A 444 14.78 -16.40 -11.97
C LEU A 444 14.73 -16.92 -10.53
N MET A 445 13.92 -17.95 -10.28
CA MET A 445 13.69 -18.48 -8.93
C MET A 445 14.26 -19.90 -8.81
N PRO A 446 14.71 -20.31 -7.60
CA PRO A 446 15.06 -21.70 -7.34
C PRO A 446 13.93 -22.66 -7.70
N GLU A 447 14.26 -23.87 -8.14
CA GLU A 447 13.28 -24.87 -8.60
C GLU A 447 12.20 -25.18 -7.56
N ALA A 448 12.54 -25.16 -6.26
CA ALA A 448 11.58 -25.33 -5.18
C ALA A 448 10.47 -24.25 -5.18
N LEU A 449 10.81 -23.00 -5.52
CA LEU A 449 9.83 -21.92 -5.64
C LEU A 449 9.06 -22.01 -6.95
N ASN A 450 9.71 -22.39 -8.05
CA ASN A 450 9.04 -22.65 -9.32
C ASN A 450 7.99 -23.77 -9.21
N GLY A 451 8.33 -24.89 -8.56
CA GLY A 451 7.40 -25.98 -8.30
C GLY A 451 6.21 -25.54 -7.45
N ALA A 452 6.47 -24.78 -6.37
CA ALA A 452 5.41 -24.20 -5.55
C ALA A 452 4.50 -23.26 -6.36
N PHE A 453 5.08 -22.40 -7.21
CA PHE A 453 4.34 -21.49 -8.09
C PHE A 453 3.40 -22.26 -9.02
N LEU A 454 3.87 -23.31 -9.70
CA LEU A 454 3.06 -24.14 -10.59
C LEU A 454 1.88 -24.79 -9.85
N GLU A 455 2.14 -25.39 -8.68
CA GLU A 455 1.07 -26.01 -7.88
C GLU A 455 0.03 -24.97 -7.43
N GLY A 456 0.47 -23.78 -7.03
CA GLY A 456 -0.43 -22.68 -6.70
C GLY A 456 -1.27 -22.24 -7.89
N MET A 457 -0.64 -22.12 -9.07
CA MET A 457 -1.30 -21.70 -10.30
C MET A 457 -2.41 -22.66 -10.74
N GLU A 458 -2.16 -23.97 -10.66
CA GLU A 458 -3.17 -24.99 -10.94
C GLU A 458 -4.37 -24.87 -9.99
N GLN A 459 -4.14 -24.68 -8.69
CA GLN A 459 -5.20 -24.45 -7.72
C GLN A 459 -6.01 -23.18 -8.03
N PHE A 460 -5.37 -22.13 -8.57
CA PHE A 460 -6.05 -20.90 -8.95
C PHE A 460 -6.91 -21.08 -10.20
N GLY A 461 -6.45 -21.84 -11.20
CA GLY A 461 -7.23 -22.23 -12.38
C GLY A 461 -8.55 -22.93 -12.05
N ARG A 462 -8.55 -23.75 -10.98
CA ARG A 462 -9.77 -24.41 -10.46
C ARG A 462 -10.75 -23.44 -9.79
N ARG A 463 -10.29 -22.29 -9.28
CA ARG A 463 -11.12 -21.29 -8.57
C ARG A 463 -11.62 -20.18 -9.48
N ILE A 464 -10.77 -19.71 -10.39
CA ILE A 464 -11.08 -18.69 -11.38
C ILE A 464 -10.85 -19.33 -12.75
N LYS A 465 -11.93 -19.56 -13.49
CA LYS A 465 -11.86 -20.27 -14.76
C LYS A 465 -10.97 -19.52 -15.74
N GLY A 466 -9.98 -20.22 -16.29
CA GLY A 466 -9.00 -19.69 -17.24
C GLY A 466 -7.90 -18.85 -16.61
N PHE A 467 -7.74 -18.88 -15.27
CA PHE A 467 -6.62 -18.20 -14.62
C PHE A 467 -5.29 -18.80 -15.09
N ASP A 468 -5.23 -20.13 -15.23
CA ASP A 468 -4.12 -20.94 -15.75
C ASP A 468 -4.12 -21.11 -17.28
N ARG A 469 -4.73 -20.18 -18.01
CA ARG A 469 -4.67 -20.15 -19.48
C ARG A 469 -3.21 -20.13 -19.95
N ALA A 470 -2.92 -20.91 -20.98
CA ALA A 470 -1.55 -21.09 -21.48
C ALA A 470 -0.90 -19.79 -21.95
N ASP A 471 -1.69 -18.83 -22.43
CA ASP A 471 -1.26 -17.53 -22.90
C ASP A 471 -1.38 -16.40 -21.86
N ALA A 472 -1.58 -16.72 -20.57
CA ALA A 472 -1.43 -15.72 -19.50
C ALA A 472 0.02 -15.24 -19.47
N VAL A 473 0.23 -13.93 -19.40
CA VAL A 473 1.59 -13.35 -19.48
C VAL A 473 2.18 -13.26 -18.08
N LEU A 474 3.25 -14.01 -17.83
CA LEU A 474 4.12 -13.85 -16.67
C LEU A 474 5.20 -12.81 -16.96
N ALA A 475 5.57 -12.00 -15.98
CA ALA A 475 6.50 -10.90 -16.17
C ALA A 475 7.36 -10.60 -14.93
N GLY A 476 8.67 -10.42 -15.18
CA GLY A 476 9.66 -9.91 -14.23
C GLY A 476 9.74 -10.66 -12.91
N ILE A 477 10.49 -10.10 -11.96
CA ILE A 477 10.50 -10.56 -10.57
C ILE A 477 9.84 -9.52 -9.66
N GLU A 478 8.84 -9.95 -8.89
CA GLU A 478 8.27 -9.20 -7.78
C GLU A 478 9.03 -9.59 -6.49
N SER A 479 10.18 -8.97 -6.26
CA SER A 479 11.10 -9.30 -5.15
C SER A 479 10.80 -8.52 -3.85
N ARG A 480 10.03 -7.43 -3.94
CA ARG A 480 9.90 -6.41 -2.89
C ARG A 480 8.48 -6.30 -2.33
N THR A 481 7.92 -7.42 -1.84
CA THR A 481 6.52 -7.47 -1.38
C THR A 481 6.30 -6.96 0.04
N SER A 482 7.36 -6.94 0.85
CA SER A 482 7.42 -6.40 2.21
C SER A 482 8.87 -6.30 2.66
N SER A 483 9.16 -5.64 3.79
CA SER A 483 10.53 -5.58 4.29
C SER A 483 11.13 -6.96 4.57
N PRO A 484 12.38 -7.23 4.11
CA PRO A 484 13.12 -8.46 4.37
C PRO A 484 13.73 -8.50 5.78
N LEU A 485 13.60 -7.42 6.55
CA LEU A 485 14.07 -7.32 7.92
C LEU A 485 13.05 -6.60 8.81
N ARG A 486 13.26 -6.69 10.11
CA ARG A 486 12.59 -5.86 11.11
C ARG A 486 13.64 -5.08 11.88
N ILE A 487 13.46 -3.76 11.95
CA ILE A 487 14.25 -2.91 12.83
C ILE A 487 13.51 -2.86 14.16
N CYS A 488 14.01 -3.59 15.15
CA CYS A 488 13.27 -3.82 16.39
C CYS A 488 13.11 -2.52 17.17
N ARG A 489 11.88 -2.28 17.67
CA ARG A 489 11.55 -1.18 18.57
C ARG A 489 10.77 -1.66 19.79
N ASP A 490 10.99 -1.00 20.92
CA ASP A 490 10.33 -1.28 22.20
C ASP A 490 8.91 -0.67 22.26
N GLU A 491 8.24 -0.79 23.41
CA GLU A 491 6.89 -0.22 23.63
C GLU A 491 6.84 1.31 23.50
N SER A 492 7.98 1.97 23.70
CA SER A 492 8.18 3.41 23.52
C SER A 492 8.43 3.78 22.04
N LEU A 493 8.32 2.80 21.14
CA LEU A 493 8.51 2.87 19.70
C LEU A 493 9.93 3.23 19.27
N GLN A 494 10.91 3.14 20.17
CA GLN A 494 12.32 3.42 19.90
C GLN A 494 13.12 2.15 19.68
N SER A 495 14.15 2.23 18.86
CA SER A 495 15.09 1.13 18.66
C SER A 495 16.03 0.90 19.85
N SER A 496 16.99 0.00 19.70
CA SER A 496 18.12 -0.14 20.63
C SER A 496 18.95 1.15 20.73
N LEU A 497 19.00 1.95 19.65
CA LEU A 497 19.52 3.32 19.64
C LEU A 497 18.40 4.28 20.06
N LYS A 498 18.56 4.96 21.21
CA LYS A 498 17.51 5.85 21.75
C LYS A 498 17.40 7.13 20.94
N GLY A 499 16.18 7.61 20.73
CA GLY A 499 15.87 8.71 19.81
C GLY A 499 15.65 8.26 18.35
N LEU A 500 15.97 7.02 17.99
CA LEU A 500 15.64 6.46 16.68
C LEU A 500 14.31 5.70 16.76
N TYR A 501 13.35 6.08 15.92
CA TYR A 501 12.00 5.51 15.85
C TYR A 501 11.79 4.80 14.49
N PRO A 502 12.02 3.48 14.41
CA PRO A 502 11.72 2.71 13.22
C PRO A 502 10.22 2.76 12.89
N CYS A 503 9.86 3.10 11.66
CA CYS A 503 8.48 3.37 11.29
C CYS A 503 8.12 2.82 9.89
N GLY A 504 6.88 2.35 9.75
CA GLY A 504 6.30 1.95 8.48
C GLY A 504 6.83 0.62 7.94
N GLU A 505 6.77 0.47 6.61
CA GLU A 505 7.02 -0.81 5.96
C GLU A 505 8.49 -1.24 6.03
N GLY A 506 9.42 -0.30 5.81
CA GLY A 506 10.86 -0.55 5.88
C GLY A 506 11.32 -1.15 7.20
N ALA A 507 10.77 -0.64 8.31
CA ALA A 507 11.03 -1.14 9.64
C ALA A 507 10.33 -2.49 9.95
N GLY A 508 9.43 -2.97 9.08
CA GLY A 508 8.70 -4.21 9.26
C GLY A 508 7.45 -4.11 10.14
N TYR A 509 6.84 -2.91 10.25
CA TYR A 509 5.63 -2.65 11.06
C TYR A 509 4.37 -2.32 10.25
N ALA A 510 4.48 -2.23 8.92
CA ALA A 510 3.36 -2.01 8.01
C ALA A 510 3.52 -2.88 6.75
N GLY A 511 2.47 -2.96 5.92
CA GLY A 511 2.47 -3.73 4.66
C GLY A 511 1.57 -3.13 3.59
N GLY A 512 1.40 -1.82 3.60
CA GLY A 512 0.56 -1.07 2.65
C GLY A 512 0.32 0.37 3.10
N ILE A 513 -0.18 1.21 2.19
CA ILE A 513 -0.32 2.67 2.33
C ILE A 513 -0.98 3.05 3.67
N THR A 514 -2.19 2.55 3.92
CA THR A 514 -2.96 2.88 5.12
C THR A 514 -2.25 2.45 6.40
N SER A 515 -1.75 1.21 6.45
CA SER A 515 -1.04 0.71 7.63
C SER A 515 0.25 1.47 7.91
N ALA A 516 0.97 1.93 6.87
CA ALA A 516 2.17 2.72 7.02
C ALA A 516 1.85 4.13 7.54
N ALA A 517 0.82 4.78 6.97
CA ALA A 517 0.32 6.06 7.46
C ALA A 517 -0.14 6.01 8.93
N MET A 518 -0.87 4.94 9.30
CA MET A 518 -1.28 4.70 10.69
C MET A 518 -0.09 4.50 11.63
N ASP A 519 0.97 3.83 11.19
CA ASP A 519 2.19 3.68 12.00
C ASP A 519 2.94 5.02 12.14
N GLY A 520 2.95 5.85 11.09
CA GLY A 520 3.45 7.22 11.13
C GLY A 520 2.73 8.08 12.18
N LEU A 521 1.39 8.06 12.17
CA LEU A 521 0.59 8.71 13.22
C LEU A 521 0.95 8.17 14.60
N LYS A 522 1.04 6.84 14.76
CA LYS A 522 1.34 6.21 16.05
C LYS A 522 2.70 6.65 16.61
N VAL A 523 3.73 6.78 15.77
CA VAL A 523 5.06 7.26 16.19
C VAL A 523 5.03 8.75 16.54
N ALA A 524 4.37 9.57 15.74
CA ALA A 524 4.22 11.00 16.02
C ALA A 524 3.48 11.25 17.36
N GLU A 525 2.40 10.51 17.62
CA GLU A 525 1.65 10.58 18.88
C GLU A 525 2.53 10.28 20.11
N GLU A 526 3.49 9.37 19.99
CA GLU A 526 4.41 9.04 21.07
C GLU A 526 5.39 10.18 21.37
N ILE A 527 5.78 10.94 20.35
CA ILE A 527 6.55 12.18 20.53
C ILE A 527 5.66 13.26 21.14
N ILE A 528 4.44 13.47 20.63
CA ILE A 528 3.49 14.49 21.14
C ILE A 528 3.21 14.31 22.63
N LYS A 529 3.00 13.06 23.10
CA LYS A 529 2.76 12.77 24.53
C LYS A 529 3.91 13.14 25.45
N ARG A 530 5.13 13.28 24.93
CA ARG A 530 6.31 13.61 25.72
C ARG A 530 6.53 15.11 25.77
N TYR A 531 6.27 15.81 24.68
CA TYR A 531 6.68 17.20 24.49
C TYR A 531 5.51 18.19 24.50
N ALA A 532 5.77 19.35 25.10
CA ALA A 532 4.88 20.50 25.00
C ALA A 532 4.84 21.00 23.54
N ALA A 533 3.69 21.54 23.11
CA ALA A 533 3.59 22.23 21.83
C ALA A 533 4.54 23.44 21.82
N VAL A 534 5.35 23.59 20.75
CA VAL A 534 6.13 24.80 20.54
C VAL A 534 5.16 25.85 20.02
N ARG A 535 4.94 26.91 20.81
CA ARG A 535 3.99 27.99 20.48
C ARG A 535 4.50 28.91 19.39
#